data_AF-A0AAV1ZIP1-F1
#
_entry.id   AF-A0AAV1ZIP1-F1
#
_cell.length_a   1.000
_cell.length_b   1.000
_cell.length_c   1.000
_cell.angle_alpha   90.00
_cell.angle_beta   90.00
_cell.angle_gamma   90.00
#
_symmetry.space_group_name_H-M   'P 1'
#
loop_
_entity.id
_entity.type
_entity.pdbx_description
1 polymer ?
#
loop_
_entity_poly.entity_id
_entity_poly.type
_entity_poly.pdbx_seq_one_letter_code
_entity_poly.pdbx_strand_id
1 'polypeptide(L)'
;MIFTLLLSCMIAGSLACSDVHCQDPVLANELLQVSFLPNKEELRTLCPKVKIFLECRRNFIECPGKSLEEMTTSSDKLESAMAKGMLGGIELVRELCDEDSSFHADYVASVSCYREYLNGAASYCRDNYIVKPVEVFYYDHYNEIDEDDLNGGKYKKLRCLKDAFELACVIDNVGEICGDVAQRAARNALERAKGLLGAGGCDNVKNAADLKSRFLDFLELDEQKRSNVQGIFDLFKRRR
;
A
#
# COMPACT_ATOMS: atom_id res chain seq x y z
N MET A 1 -4.30 4.22 7.45
CA MET A 1 -4.58 4.38 6.02
C MET A 1 -3.96 3.26 5.21
N ILE A 2 -2.65 2.98 5.24
CA ILE A 2 -2.07 1.81 4.52
C ILE A 2 -2.62 0.48 5.07
N PHE A 3 -2.46 0.17 6.36
CA PHE A 3 -3.06 -1.05 6.95
C PHE A 3 -4.58 -1.11 6.78
N THR A 4 -5.24 0.02 6.99
CA THR A 4 -6.69 0.18 6.76
C THR A 4 -7.06 -0.03 5.31
N LEU A 5 -6.26 0.42 4.32
CA LEU A 5 -6.43 0.24 2.87
C LEU A 5 -5.95 -1.14 2.43
N LEU A 6 -5.05 -1.79 3.15
CA LEU A 6 -4.61 -3.15 2.82
C LEU A 6 -5.66 -4.14 3.27
N LEU A 7 -6.11 -4.05 4.51
CA LEU A 7 -7.24 -4.84 4.99
C LEU A 7 -8.55 -4.40 4.32
N SER A 8 -8.84 -3.10 4.11
CA SER A 8 -10.06 -2.71 3.38
C SER A 8 -9.98 -2.89 1.87
N CYS A 9 -8.84 -2.79 1.17
CA CYS A 9 -8.80 -3.19 -0.25
C CYS A 9 -8.81 -4.72 -0.39
N MET A 10 -8.15 -5.46 0.51
CA MET A 10 -8.22 -6.92 0.51
C MET A 10 -9.53 -7.47 1.03
N ILE A 11 -10.31 -6.71 1.80
CA ILE A 11 -11.57 -7.16 2.40
C ILE A 11 -12.74 -6.38 1.78
N ALA A 12 -12.81 -5.06 1.86
CA ALA A 12 -13.85 -4.28 1.16
C ALA A 12 -13.72 -4.30 -0.37
N GLY A 13 -12.51 -4.18 -0.95
CA GLY A 13 -12.30 -4.39 -2.39
C GLY A 13 -12.60 -5.82 -2.81
N SER A 14 -12.33 -6.78 -1.93
CA SER A 14 -12.75 -8.15 -2.15
C SER A 14 -14.21 -8.44 -1.84
N LEU A 15 -14.96 -7.60 -1.13
CA LEU A 15 -16.39 -7.77 -0.82
C LEU A 15 -17.24 -7.05 -1.87
N ALA A 16 -16.73 -5.93 -2.40
CA ALA A 16 -17.28 -5.18 -3.53
C ALA A 16 -16.93 -5.84 -4.88
N CYS A 17 -15.83 -6.58 -4.96
CA CYS A 17 -15.45 -7.43 -6.10
C CYS A 17 -15.34 -8.92 -5.72
N SER A 18 -16.03 -9.36 -4.66
CA SER A 18 -16.28 -10.80 -4.45
C SER A 18 -17.44 -11.18 -5.32
N ASP A 19 -17.18 -12.21 -6.11
CA ASP A 19 -18.21 -13.15 -6.46
C ASP A 19 -19.01 -13.52 -5.20
N VAL A 20 -20.34 -13.54 -5.32
CA VAL A 20 -21.30 -13.74 -4.22
C VAL A 20 -20.92 -14.94 -3.34
N HIS A 21 -20.18 -15.91 -3.89
CA HIS A 21 -19.73 -17.13 -3.22
C HIS A 21 -18.78 -16.95 -2.01
N CYS A 22 -17.95 -15.91 -1.97
CA CYS A 22 -17.05 -15.68 -0.82
C CYS A 22 -17.47 -14.50 0.06
N GLN A 23 -18.62 -13.86 -0.21
CA GLN A 23 -19.07 -12.72 0.60
C GLN A 23 -19.36 -13.14 2.03
N ASP A 24 -18.69 -12.48 2.98
CA ASP A 24 -19.00 -12.58 4.40
C ASP A 24 -19.32 -11.17 4.96
N PRO A 25 -20.59 -10.75 4.90
CA PRO A 25 -21.01 -9.44 5.40
C PRO A 25 -20.87 -9.34 6.92
N VAL A 26 -20.86 -10.47 7.65
CA VAL A 26 -20.65 -10.46 9.10
C VAL A 26 -19.20 -10.11 9.40
N LEU A 27 -18.26 -10.80 8.76
CA LEU A 27 -16.83 -10.51 8.87
C LEU A 27 -16.52 -9.07 8.45
N ALA A 28 -17.13 -8.59 7.37
CA ALA A 28 -17.01 -7.21 6.91
C ALA A 28 -17.37 -6.20 8.02
N ASN A 29 -18.51 -6.42 8.67
CA ASN A 29 -18.99 -5.56 9.75
C ASN A 29 -18.10 -5.63 10.98
N GLU A 30 -17.64 -6.82 11.38
CA GLU A 30 -16.72 -6.99 12.51
C GLU A 30 -15.39 -6.25 12.28
N LEU A 31 -14.86 -6.30 11.06
CA LEU A 31 -13.64 -5.58 10.69
C LEU A 31 -13.85 -4.06 10.64
N LEU A 32 -15.01 -3.60 10.17
CA LEU A 32 -15.39 -2.20 10.20
C LEU A 32 -15.48 -1.67 11.64
N GLN A 33 -16.03 -2.45 12.57
CA GLN A 33 -16.12 -2.08 13.99
C GLN A 33 -14.75 -1.83 14.62
N VAL A 34 -13.73 -2.58 14.20
CA VAL A 34 -12.34 -2.38 14.67
C VAL A 34 -11.52 -1.49 13.74
N SER A 35 -12.18 -0.78 12.81
CA SER A 35 -11.54 0.09 11.81
C SER A 35 -10.39 -0.59 11.06
N PHE A 36 -10.52 -1.90 10.78
CA PHE A 36 -9.50 -2.73 10.15
C PHE A 36 -8.12 -2.70 10.85
N LEU A 37 -8.10 -2.42 12.16
CA LEU A 37 -6.88 -2.40 12.97
C LEU A 37 -7.07 -3.24 14.22
N PRO A 38 -7.35 -4.56 14.12
CA PRO A 38 -7.63 -5.37 15.29
C PRO A 38 -6.47 -5.40 16.29
N ASN A 39 -6.76 -5.22 17.58
CA ASN A 39 -5.75 -5.46 18.62
C ASN A 39 -5.48 -6.96 18.80
N LYS A 40 -4.57 -7.33 19.72
CA LYS A 40 -4.19 -8.72 19.98
C LYS A 40 -5.39 -9.65 20.25
N GLU A 41 -6.34 -9.22 21.08
CA GLU A 41 -7.49 -10.05 21.46
C GLU A 41 -8.51 -10.16 20.31
N GLU A 42 -8.71 -9.07 19.58
CA GLU A 42 -9.56 -9.06 18.38
C GLU A 42 -8.95 -9.94 17.27
N LEU A 43 -7.62 -9.94 17.10
CA LEU A 43 -6.92 -10.82 16.16
C LEU A 43 -7.20 -12.29 16.45
N ARG A 44 -7.19 -12.73 17.71
CA ARG A 44 -7.52 -14.13 18.08
C ARG A 44 -8.90 -14.55 17.58
N THR A 45 -9.86 -13.62 17.59
CA THR A 45 -11.23 -13.88 17.15
C THR A 45 -11.38 -13.78 15.64
N LEU A 46 -10.74 -12.78 15.01
CA LEU A 46 -10.91 -12.46 13.60
C LEU A 46 -10.05 -13.33 12.69
N CYS A 47 -8.84 -13.70 13.11
CA CYS A 47 -7.89 -14.41 12.27
C CYS A 47 -8.41 -15.73 11.68
N PRO A 48 -9.11 -16.61 12.43
CA PRO A 48 -9.72 -17.80 11.84
C PRO A 48 -10.70 -17.46 10.72
N LYS A 49 -11.56 -16.45 10.92
CA LYS A 49 -12.56 -16.01 9.94
C LYS A 49 -11.91 -15.42 8.69
N VAL A 50 -10.92 -14.55 8.87
CA VAL A 50 -10.18 -13.93 7.76
C VAL A 50 -9.39 -14.97 6.97
N LYS A 51 -8.78 -15.96 7.62
CA LYS A 51 -8.07 -17.06 6.94
C LYS A 51 -9.03 -17.86 6.03
N ILE A 52 -10.21 -18.23 6.54
CA ILE A 52 -11.25 -18.92 5.75
C ILE A 52 -11.68 -18.08 4.56
N PHE A 53 -11.92 -16.78 4.76
CA PHE A 53 -12.29 -15.85 3.70
C PHE A 53 -11.20 -15.77 2.61
N LEU A 54 -9.93 -15.65 3.00
CA LEU A 54 -8.81 -15.57 2.07
C LEU A 54 -8.59 -16.88 1.30
N GLU A 55 -8.80 -18.03 1.94
CA GLU A 55 -8.76 -19.34 1.27
C GLU A 55 -9.89 -19.49 0.25
N CYS A 56 -11.11 -19.05 0.58
CA CYS A 56 -12.21 -19.00 -0.39
C CYS A 56 -11.85 -18.14 -1.60
N ARG A 57 -11.32 -16.92 -1.36
CA ARG A 57 -10.91 -15.99 -2.42
C ARG A 57 -9.80 -16.58 -3.28
N ARG A 58 -8.78 -17.18 -2.66
CA ARG A 58 -7.70 -17.88 -3.38
C ARG A 58 -8.27 -18.96 -4.29
N ASN A 59 -9.07 -19.87 -3.77
CA ASN A 59 -9.65 -20.98 -4.53
C ASN A 59 -10.55 -20.50 -5.67
N PHE A 60 -11.24 -19.37 -5.48
CA PHE A 60 -12.06 -18.77 -6.53
C PHE A 60 -11.21 -18.17 -7.66
N ILE A 61 -10.09 -17.51 -7.31
CA ILE A 61 -9.18 -16.91 -8.30
C ILE A 61 -8.41 -18.00 -9.06
N GLU A 62 -8.07 -19.10 -8.38
CA GLU A 62 -7.44 -20.27 -8.99
C GLU A 62 -8.44 -20.98 -9.92
N CYS A 63 -8.46 -20.57 -11.20
CA CYS A 63 -9.20 -21.26 -12.25
C CYS A 63 -8.64 -22.68 -12.48
N PRO A 64 -9.45 -23.65 -12.94
CA PRO A 64 -8.95 -24.97 -13.33
C PRO A 64 -7.78 -24.87 -14.31
N GLY A 65 -6.61 -25.35 -13.90
CA GLY A 65 -5.39 -25.38 -14.72
C GLY A 65 -4.48 -24.16 -14.59
N LYS A 66 -4.74 -23.20 -13.69
CA LYS A 66 -3.80 -22.10 -13.41
C LYS A 66 -3.86 -21.66 -11.94
N SER A 67 -2.80 -21.95 -11.21
CA SER A 67 -2.61 -21.51 -9.82
C SER A 67 -2.25 -20.02 -9.74
N LEU A 68 -2.47 -19.42 -8.57
CA LEU A 68 -2.10 -18.03 -8.31
C LEU A 68 -0.58 -17.84 -8.40
N GLU A 69 0.18 -18.83 -7.97
CA GLU A 69 1.63 -18.89 -8.11
C GLU A 69 2.07 -18.85 -9.58
N GLU A 70 1.45 -19.64 -10.45
CA GLU A 70 1.75 -19.63 -11.89
C GLU A 70 1.41 -18.28 -12.53
N MET A 71 0.29 -17.65 -12.12
CA MET A 71 -0.09 -16.32 -12.59
C MET A 71 0.96 -15.25 -12.29
N THR A 72 1.75 -15.39 -11.22
CA THR A 72 2.83 -14.43 -10.91
C THR A 72 3.92 -14.36 -11.98
N THR A 73 4.06 -15.43 -12.77
CA THR A 73 5.04 -15.54 -13.87
C THR A 73 4.44 -15.29 -15.25
N SER A 74 3.16 -14.89 -15.29
CA SER A 74 2.46 -14.59 -16.55
C SER A 74 3.20 -13.52 -17.37
N SER A 75 3.16 -13.68 -18.69
CA SER A 75 3.62 -12.66 -19.63
C SER A 75 2.68 -11.43 -19.65
N ASP A 76 1.42 -11.60 -19.22
CA ASP A 76 0.52 -10.49 -18.95
C ASP A 76 0.99 -9.77 -17.68
N LYS A 77 1.44 -8.53 -17.85
CA LYS A 77 1.99 -7.72 -16.77
C LYS A 77 0.95 -7.35 -15.72
N LEU A 78 -0.31 -7.16 -16.11
CA LEU A 78 -1.40 -6.82 -15.21
C LEU A 78 -1.76 -8.04 -14.37
N GLU A 79 -1.91 -9.21 -15.03
CA GLU A 79 -2.17 -10.48 -14.36
C GLU A 79 -1.06 -10.83 -13.36
N SER A 80 0.22 -10.76 -13.79
CA SER A 80 1.38 -11.01 -12.92
C SER A 80 1.42 -10.06 -11.71
N ALA A 81 1.11 -8.78 -11.91
CA ALA A 81 1.12 -7.80 -10.83
C ALA A 81 -0.03 -8.02 -9.83
N MET A 82 -1.23 -8.30 -10.32
CA MET A 82 -2.39 -8.63 -9.47
C MET A 82 -2.15 -9.91 -8.68
N ALA A 83 -1.64 -10.97 -9.31
CA ALA A 83 -1.34 -12.24 -8.65
C ALA A 83 -0.28 -12.08 -7.56
N LYS A 84 0.81 -11.35 -7.84
CA LYS A 84 1.84 -11.03 -6.83
C LYS A 84 1.28 -10.22 -5.67
N GLY A 85 0.43 -9.24 -5.98
CA GLY A 85 -0.25 -8.45 -4.96
C GLY A 85 -1.13 -9.33 -4.06
N MET A 86 -1.96 -10.18 -4.66
CA MET A 86 -2.86 -11.07 -3.93
C MET A 86 -2.10 -12.06 -3.04
N LEU A 87 -1.05 -12.71 -3.55
CA LEU A 87 -0.21 -13.59 -2.73
C LEU A 87 0.46 -12.85 -1.59
N GLY A 88 1.09 -11.70 -1.87
CA GLY A 88 1.74 -10.89 -0.84
C GLY A 88 0.76 -10.41 0.22
N GLY A 89 -0.47 -10.12 -0.17
CA GLY A 89 -1.57 -9.79 0.74
C GLY A 89 -2.01 -10.96 1.63
N ILE A 90 -2.22 -12.14 1.04
CA ILE A 90 -2.57 -13.36 1.77
C ILE A 90 -1.46 -13.73 2.78
N GLU A 91 -0.20 -13.68 2.34
CA GLU A 91 0.96 -13.95 3.20
C GLU A 91 1.07 -12.95 4.36
N LEU A 92 0.85 -11.66 4.08
CA LEU A 92 0.84 -10.62 5.11
C LEU A 92 -0.20 -10.89 6.19
N VAL A 93 -1.41 -11.31 5.81
CA VAL A 93 -2.47 -11.65 6.78
C VAL A 93 -2.15 -12.94 7.52
N ARG A 94 -1.55 -13.94 6.84
CA ARG A 94 -1.11 -15.17 7.51
C ARG A 94 -0.09 -14.88 8.60
N GLU A 95 0.92 -14.07 8.30
CA GLU A 95 1.91 -13.63 9.29
C GLU A 95 1.27 -12.80 10.39
N LEU A 96 0.39 -11.84 10.06
CA LEU A 96 -0.35 -11.06 11.07
C LEU A 96 -1.12 -11.95 12.04
N CYS A 97 -1.60 -13.10 11.56
CA CYS A 97 -2.37 -14.08 12.31
C CYS A 97 -1.55 -15.27 12.82
N ASP A 98 -0.23 -15.18 12.79
CA ASP A 98 0.70 -16.14 13.35
C ASP A 98 1.41 -15.47 14.53
N GLU A 99 1.11 -15.92 15.75
CA GLU A 99 1.63 -15.32 16.99
C GLU A 99 3.16 -15.40 17.08
N ASP A 100 3.78 -16.35 16.37
CA ASP A 100 5.23 -16.56 16.34
C ASP A 100 5.93 -15.70 15.27
N SER A 101 5.18 -15.02 14.40
CA SER A 101 5.78 -14.22 13.34
C SER A 101 6.31 -12.88 13.86
N SER A 102 7.46 -12.46 13.31
CA SER A 102 8.02 -11.13 13.61
C SER A 102 7.07 -9.99 13.24
N PHE A 103 6.28 -10.16 12.18
CA PHE A 103 5.30 -9.16 11.75
C PHE A 103 4.14 -9.03 12.75
N HIS A 104 3.64 -10.14 13.29
CA HIS A 104 2.63 -10.12 14.35
C HIS A 104 3.15 -9.38 15.58
N ALA A 105 4.36 -9.71 16.03
CA ALA A 105 4.97 -9.06 17.18
C ALA A 105 5.12 -7.54 17.00
N ASP A 106 5.69 -7.11 15.86
CA ASP A 106 5.85 -5.70 15.53
C ASP A 106 4.49 -4.99 15.40
N TYR A 107 3.48 -5.64 14.81
CA TYR A 107 2.13 -5.09 14.67
C TYR A 107 1.43 -4.92 16.02
N VAL A 108 1.39 -5.96 16.85
CA VAL A 108 0.72 -5.93 18.15
C VAL A 108 1.35 -4.90 19.08
N ALA A 109 2.67 -4.70 18.99
CA ALA A 109 3.37 -3.65 19.73
C ALA A 109 2.97 -2.23 19.28
N SER A 110 2.52 -2.08 18.03
CA SER A 110 2.31 -0.77 17.39
C SER A 110 0.83 -0.38 17.22
N VAL A 111 -0.09 -1.35 17.29
CA VAL A 111 -1.50 -1.17 16.87
C VAL A 111 -2.28 -0.13 17.68
N SER A 112 -1.99 0.01 18.98
CA SER A 112 -2.61 1.05 19.81
C SER A 112 -2.25 2.45 19.29
N CYS A 113 -0.97 2.70 19.03
CA CYS A 113 -0.51 3.98 18.49
C CYS A 113 -1.06 4.22 17.08
N TYR A 114 -1.14 3.19 16.21
CA TYR A 114 -1.77 3.35 14.90
C TYR A 114 -3.21 3.83 14.97
N ARG A 115 -4.00 3.28 15.90
CA ARG A 115 -5.40 3.68 16.08
C ARG A 115 -5.51 5.16 16.47
N GLU A 116 -4.65 5.61 17.37
CA GLU A 116 -4.60 7.01 17.79
C GLU A 116 -4.14 7.94 16.66
N TYR A 117 -3.06 7.57 15.96
CA TYR A 117 -2.52 8.32 14.83
C TYR A 117 -3.57 8.50 13.71
N LEU A 118 -4.30 7.44 13.36
CA LEU A 118 -5.31 7.53 12.30
C LEU A 118 -6.51 8.40 12.65
N ASN A 119 -6.80 8.58 13.93
CA ASN A 119 -7.92 9.41 14.39
C ASN A 119 -7.63 10.92 14.36
N GLY A 120 -6.50 11.37 13.82
CA GLY A 120 -6.23 12.81 13.68
C GLY A 120 -5.11 13.25 12.73
N ALA A 121 -4.15 12.36 12.39
CA ALA A 121 -2.93 12.76 11.68
C ALA A 121 -2.91 12.41 10.19
N ALA A 122 -3.83 11.59 9.68
CA ALA A 122 -3.88 11.25 8.25
C ALA A 122 -4.17 12.47 7.34
N SER A 123 -4.86 13.48 7.86
CA SER A 123 -5.11 14.75 7.16
C SER A 123 -3.86 15.62 7.04
N TYR A 124 -2.88 15.48 7.96
CA TYR A 124 -1.65 16.27 7.96
C TYR A 124 -0.82 16.05 6.69
N CYS A 125 -0.65 14.78 6.30
CA CYS A 125 0.06 14.44 5.07
C CYS A 125 -0.71 14.89 3.81
N ARG A 126 -2.04 14.92 3.82
CA ARG A 126 -2.81 15.07 2.58
C ARG A 126 -2.92 16.52 2.08
N ASP A 127 -3.24 17.49 2.93
CA ASP A 127 -3.70 18.81 2.43
C ASP A 127 -2.63 19.90 2.39
N ASN A 128 -1.65 19.92 3.31
CA ASN A 128 -0.67 21.02 3.38
C ASN A 128 0.78 20.61 3.08
N TYR A 129 1.14 19.34 3.27
CA TYR A 129 2.55 18.88 3.15
C TYR A 129 2.89 18.21 1.81
N ILE A 130 1.91 17.73 1.04
CA ILE A 130 2.18 16.82 -0.10
C ILE A 130 1.58 17.33 -1.40
N VAL A 131 0.31 17.73 -1.39
CA VAL A 131 -0.34 18.25 -2.62
C VAL A 131 0.40 19.48 -3.13
N LYS A 132 0.70 20.44 -2.25
CA LYS A 132 1.34 21.70 -2.64
C LYS A 132 2.76 21.51 -3.19
N PRO A 133 3.70 20.79 -2.54
CA PRO A 133 5.04 20.59 -3.09
C PRO A 133 5.03 19.79 -4.40
N VAL A 134 4.18 18.78 -4.53
CA VAL A 134 4.06 17.99 -5.77
C VAL A 134 3.53 18.85 -6.91
N GLU A 135 2.49 19.65 -6.66
CA GLU A 135 1.92 20.55 -7.67
C GLU A 135 2.92 21.66 -8.05
N VAL A 136 3.55 22.33 -7.09
CA VAL A 136 4.56 23.36 -7.35
C VAL A 136 5.73 22.79 -8.15
N PHE A 137 6.29 21.66 -7.74
CA PHE A 137 7.34 20.99 -8.51
C PHE A 137 6.88 20.72 -9.94
N TYR A 138 5.69 20.14 -10.10
CA TYR A 138 5.22 19.70 -11.40
C TYR A 138 4.92 20.88 -12.35
N TYR A 139 4.21 21.90 -11.86
CA TYR A 139 3.77 23.04 -12.66
C TYR A 139 4.83 24.13 -12.83
N ASP A 140 5.74 24.30 -11.87
CA ASP A 140 6.71 25.41 -11.87
C ASP A 140 8.13 24.95 -12.23
N HIS A 141 8.49 23.69 -11.97
CA HIS A 141 9.88 23.20 -12.10
C HIS A 141 10.06 22.04 -13.09
N TYR A 142 8.99 21.32 -13.43
CA TYR A 142 9.03 20.15 -14.30
C TYR A 142 8.32 20.38 -15.66
N ASN A 143 8.14 21.63 -16.11
CA ASN A 143 7.50 21.98 -17.39
C ASN A 143 8.25 21.45 -18.63
N GLU A 144 8.25 20.13 -18.81
CA GLU A 144 8.41 19.49 -20.11
C GLU A 144 7.08 19.66 -20.84
N ILE A 145 7.07 20.54 -21.83
CA ILE A 145 6.00 20.60 -22.82
C ILE A 145 6.11 19.31 -23.63
N ASP A 146 5.44 18.25 -23.16
CA ASP A 146 5.26 17.02 -23.91
C ASP A 146 4.13 17.30 -24.92
N GLU A 147 4.48 17.70 -26.14
CA GLU A 147 3.51 18.02 -27.22
C GLU A 147 2.57 16.82 -27.53
N ASP A 148 2.92 15.63 -27.07
CA ASP A 148 2.18 14.36 -27.19
C ASP A 148 1.28 14.02 -25.97
N ASP A 149 0.95 14.96 -25.08
CA ASP A 149 0.10 14.70 -23.88
C ASP A 149 -1.39 14.47 -24.20
N LEU A 150 -1.71 13.93 -25.38
CA LEU A 150 -3.06 13.49 -25.76
C LEU A 150 -3.55 12.27 -24.93
N ASN A 151 -2.68 11.65 -24.13
CA ASN A 151 -2.91 10.35 -23.48
C ASN A 151 -2.82 10.37 -21.94
N GLY A 152 -2.89 11.55 -21.32
CA GLY A 152 -2.90 11.71 -19.86
C GLY A 152 -1.57 11.33 -19.19
N GLY A 153 -0.45 11.54 -19.87
CA GLY A 153 0.90 11.31 -19.34
C GLY A 153 1.18 12.20 -18.13
N LYS A 154 0.74 13.46 -18.18
CA LYS A 154 0.82 14.41 -17.06
C LYS A 154 0.14 13.91 -15.80
N TYR A 155 -1.09 13.43 -15.93
CA TYR A 155 -1.84 12.88 -14.79
C TYR A 155 -1.13 11.68 -14.16
N LYS A 156 -0.52 10.80 -14.97
CA LYS A 156 0.26 9.65 -14.48
C LYS A 156 1.53 10.08 -13.72
N LYS A 157 2.29 11.05 -14.25
CA LYS A 157 3.48 11.60 -13.58
C LYS A 157 3.12 12.23 -12.23
N LEU A 158 2.09 13.09 -12.21
CA LEU A 158 1.64 13.76 -10.99
C LEU A 158 1.12 12.76 -9.95
N ARG A 159 0.31 11.78 -10.38
CA ARG A 159 -0.18 10.71 -9.50
C ARG A 159 0.95 9.85 -8.95
N CYS A 160 1.95 9.50 -9.77
CA CYS A 160 3.15 8.78 -9.33
C CYS A 160 3.86 9.49 -8.17
N LEU A 161 4.14 10.79 -8.33
CA LEU A 161 4.78 11.58 -7.28
C LEU A 161 3.91 11.71 -6.03
N LYS A 162 2.62 12.02 -6.22
CA LYS A 162 1.67 12.21 -5.13
C LYS A 162 1.49 10.95 -4.29
N ASP A 163 1.22 9.81 -4.92
CA ASP A 163 0.95 8.55 -4.22
C ASP A 163 2.20 8.10 -3.44
N ALA A 164 3.38 8.15 -4.07
CA ALA A 164 4.63 7.75 -3.41
C ALA A 164 5.02 8.70 -2.26
N PHE A 165 4.85 10.01 -2.45
CA PHE A 165 5.17 10.99 -1.42
C PHE A 165 4.16 10.98 -0.26
N GLU A 166 2.86 10.78 -0.54
CA GLU A 166 1.82 10.55 0.47
C GLU A 166 2.17 9.39 1.39
N LEU A 167 2.59 8.27 0.81
CA LEU A 167 2.94 7.09 1.58
C LEU A 167 4.24 7.27 2.36
N ALA A 168 5.22 7.98 1.79
CA ALA A 168 6.45 8.31 2.47
C ALA A 168 6.20 9.19 3.71
N CYS A 169 5.41 10.26 3.58
CA CYS A 169 5.01 11.10 4.71
C CYS A 169 4.29 10.30 5.79
N VAL A 170 3.34 9.45 5.40
CA VAL A 170 2.57 8.65 6.36
C VAL A 170 3.49 7.70 7.13
N ILE A 171 4.42 7.02 6.47
CA ILE A 171 5.36 6.09 7.12
C ILE A 171 6.37 6.85 8.00
N ASP A 172 6.89 7.99 7.53
CA ASP A 172 7.82 8.81 8.30
C ASP A 172 7.17 9.35 9.58
N ASN A 173 5.97 9.93 9.48
CA ASN A 173 5.21 10.41 10.64
C ASN A 173 4.83 9.29 11.60
N VAL A 174 4.52 8.10 11.08
CA VAL A 174 4.32 6.91 11.94
C VAL A 174 5.59 6.61 12.73
N GLY A 175 6.78 6.72 12.13
CA GLY A 175 8.04 6.55 12.84
C GLY A 175 8.27 7.63 13.88
N GLU A 176 8.04 8.90 13.54
CA GLU A 176 8.21 10.02 14.46
C GLU A 176 7.28 9.93 15.68
N ILE A 177 6.03 9.45 15.50
CA ILE A 177 5.01 9.42 16.55
C ILE A 177 4.96 8.08 17.29
N CYS A 178 5.03 6.97 16.56
CA CYS A 178 4.84 5.62 17.10
C CYS A 178 6.16 4.82 17.24
N GLY A 179 7.29 5.39 16.81
CA GLY A 179 8.61 4.80 16.91
C GLY A 179 8.98 3.84 15.76
N ASP A 180 10.24 3.42 15.75
CA ASP A 180 10.86 2.65 14.66
C ASP A 180 10.19 1.30 14.39
N VAL A 181 9.63 0.66 15.43
CA VAL A 181 8.92 -0.63 15.30
C VAL A 181 7.67 -0.44 14.45
N ALA A 182 6.91 0.62 14.69
CA ALA A 182 5.73 0.96 13.90
C ALA A 182 6.14 1.35 12.47
N GLN A 183 7.18 2.17 12.31
CA GLN A 183 7.68 2.52 10.98
C GLN A 183 8.04 1.28 10.15
N ARG A 184 8.79 0.34 10.75
CA ARG A 184 9.20 -0.91 10.11
C ARG A 184 7.99 -1.77 9.75
N ALA A 185 7.03 -1.96 10.65
CA ALA A 185 5.81 -2.72 10.37
C ALA A 185 5.01 -2.11 9.21
N ALA A 186 4.86 -0.79 9.18
CA ALA A 186 4.18 -0.08 8.09
C ALA A 186 4.91 -0.24 6.74
N ARG A 187 6.24 -0.14 6.74
CA ARG A 187 7.05 -0.35 5.54
C ARG A 187 6.97 -1.78 5.02
N ASN A 188 7.08 -2.77 5.91
CA ASN A 188 6.97 -4.19 5.55
C ASN A 188 5.59 -4.51 4.95
N ALA A 189 4.51 -3.96 5.53
CA ALA A 189 3.17 -4.11 5.00
C ALA A 189 3.02 -3.48 3.60
N LEU A 190 3.56 -2.27 3.42
CA LEU A 190 3.54 -1.60 2.11
C LEU A 190 4.31 -2.39 1.05
N GLU A 191 5.51 -2.88 1.37
CA GLU A 191 6.35 -3.62 0.42
C GLU A 191 5.63 -4.87 -0.12
N ARG A 192 4.94 -5.61 0.75
CA ARG A 192 4.23 -6.85 0.39
C ARG A 192 2.95 -6.59 -0.38
N ALA A 193 2.30 -5.46 -0.14
CA ALA A 193 0.99 -5.19 -0.71
C ALA A 193 0.97 -4.06 -1.75
N LYS A 194 2.14 -3.55 -2.15
CA LYS A 194 2.29 -2.60 -3.27
C LYS A 194 1.60 -3.06 -4.56
N GLY A 195 1.61 -4.38 -4.85
CA GLY A 195 0.92 -4.94 -6.01
C GLY A 195 -0.61 -4.74 -5.97
N LEU A 196 -1.21 -4.71 -4.78
CA LEU A 196 -2.65 -4.48 -4.57
C LEU A 196 -3.02 -3.01 -4.52
N LEU A 197 -2.13 -2.17 -4.00
CA LEU A 197 -2.38 -0.73 -3.85
C LEU A 197 -2.40 0.02 -5.19
N GLY A 198 -2.25 -0.68 -6.32
CA GLY A 198 -2.06 -0.02 -7.62
C GLY A 198 -0.82 0.88 -7.61
N ALA A 199 0.17 0.56 -6.75
CA ALA A 199 1.44 1.27 -6.57
C ALA A 199 2.33 1.24 -7.83
N GLY A 200 1.79 0.78 -8.96
CA GLY A 200 2.35 0.97 -10.30
C GLY A 200 2.04 2.34 -10.90
N GLY A 201 1.65 3.35 -10.10
CA GLY A 201 1.45 4.72 -10.57
C GLY A 201 2.64 5.25 -11.38
N CYS A 202 3.86 4.79 -11.05
CA CYS A 202 5.10 5.13 -11.73
C CYS A 202 5.54 4.13 -12.82
N ASP A 203 4.92 2.95 -12.94
CA ASP A 203 5.39 1.89 -13.84
C ASP A 203 5.29 2.25 -15.33
N ASN A 204 4.30 3.08 -15.66
CA ASN A 204 4.03 3.55 -17.02
C ASN A 204 4.54 4.98 -17.25
N VAL A 205 5.32 5.53 -16.31
CA VAL A 205 5.90 6.86 -16.42
C VAL A 205 7.25 6.77 -17.14
N LYS A 206 7.32 7.36 -18.34
CA LYS A 206 8.61 7.57 -19.03
C LYS A 206 9.53 8.39 -18.13
N ASN A 207 10.81 8.01 -18.06
CA ASN A 207 11.83 8.69 -17.26
C ASN A 207 11.49 8.86 -15.77
N ALA A 208 10.72 7.93 -15.17
CA ALA A 208 10.36 7.98 -13.75
C ALA A 208 11.55 8.17 -12.78
N ALA A 209 12.75 7.69 -13.16
CA ALA A 209 13.97 7.87 -12.37
C ALA A 209 14.45 9.33 -12.32
N ASP A 210 14.40 10.04 -13.44
CA ASP A 210 14.74 11.47 -13.53
C ASP A 210 13.68 12.32 -12.81
N LEU A 211 12.39 12.03 -13.06
CA LEU A 211 11.27 12.67 -12.36
C LEU A 211 11.42 12.55 -10.82
N LYS A 212 11.72 11.34 -10.34
CA LYS A 212 11.99 11.07 -8.92
C LYS A 212 13.19 11.87 -8.41
N SER A 213 14.32 11.82 -9.11
CA SER A 213 15.55 12.50 -8.66
C SER A 213 15.32 14.00 -8.51
N ARG A 214 14.78 14.64 -9.55
CA ARG A 214 14.50 16.08 -9.55
C ARG A 214 13.49 16.47 -8.48
N PHE A 215 12.48 15.64 -8.23
CA PHE A 215 11.52 15.89 -7.17
C PHE A 215 12.17 15.81 -5.78
N LEU A 216 13.01 14.80 -5.54
CA LEU A 216 13.75 14.68 -4.27
C LEU A 216 14.75 15.82 -4.06
N ASP A 217 15.37 16.31 -5.12
CA ASP A 217 16.25 17.49 -5.09
C ASP A 217 15.46 18.76 -4.76
N PHE A 218 14.29 18.95 -5.37
CA PHE A 218 13.39 20.07 -5.10
C PHE A 218 12.89 20.12 -3.66
N LEU A 219 12.68 18.97 -3.01
CA LEU A 219 12.19 18.93 -1.63
C LEU A 219 13.22 19.37 -0.59
N GLU A 220 14.52 19.47 -0.95
CA GLU A 220 15.60 19.89 -0.06
C GLU A 220 15.62 19.16 1.30
N LEU A 221 15.27 17.87 1.28
CA LEU A 221 15.21 17.04 2.49
C LEU A 221 16.61 16.77 3.07
N ASP A 222 16.71 16.62 4.38
CA ASP A 222 17.90 16.07 5.02
C ASP A 222 18.21 14.63 4.53
N GLU A 223 19.44 14.16 4.72
CA GLU A 223 19.88 12.86 4.18
C GLU A 223 19.02 11.69 4.66
N GLN A 224 18.58 11.70 5.91
CA GLN A 224 17.80 10.61 6.49
C GLN A 224 16.37 10.61 5.90
N LYS A 225 15.70 11.76 5.86
CA LYS A 225 14.37 11.91 5.26
C LYS A 225 14.40 11.64 3.75
N ARG A 226 15.44 12.12 3.06
CA ARG A 226 15.66 11.82 1.65
C ARG A 226 15.79 10.32 1.43
N SER A 227 16.60 9.62 2.23
CA SER A 227 16.76 8.16 2.17
C SER A 227 15.44 7.42 2.41
N ASN A 228 14.65 7.84 3.42
CA ASN A 228 13.35 7.27 3.72
C ASN A 228 12.37 7.43 2.55
N VAL A 229 12.20 8.66 2.05
CA VAL A 229 11.31 8.95 0.92
C VAL A 229 11.78 8.21 -0.33
N GLN A 230 13.08 8.24 -0.62
CA GLN A 230 13.67 7.52 -1.74
C GLN A 230 13.37 6.02 -1.69
N GLY A 231 13.51 5.40 -0.51
CA GLY A 231 13.21 4.00 -0.28
C GLY A 231 11.75 3.65 -0.54
N ILE A 232 10.82 4.54 -0.19
CA ILE A 232 9.40 4.36 -0.54
C ILE A 232 9.21 4.48 -2.04
N PHE A 233 9.72 5.51 -2.71
CA PHE A 233 9.64 5.65 -4.17
C PHE A 233 10.22 4.43 -4.92
N ASP A 234 11.27 3.81 -4.39
CA ASP A 234 11.83 2.58 -4.98
C ASP A 234 10.93 1.35 -4.82
N LEU A 235 9.98 1.35 -3.87
CA LEU A 235 8.93 0.33 -3.82
C LEU A 235 7.95 0.48 -5.00
N PHE A 236 7.69 1.71 -5.46
CA PHE A 236 6.81 2.02 -6.60
C PHE A 236 7.51 1.84 -7.96
N LYS A 237 8.81 1.56 -7.95
CA LYS A 237 9.60 1.29 -9.16
C LYS A 237 9.80 -0.22 -9.32
N ARG A 238 9.36 -0.77 -10.45
CA ARG A 238 9.67 -2.16 -10.82
C ARG A 238 11.19 -2.33 -10.97
N ARG A 239 11.81 -3.28 -10.23
CA ARG A 239 13.09 -3.84 -10.65
C ARG A 239 12.84 -4.60 -11.96
N ARG A 240 13.42 -4.11 -13.06
CA ARG A 240 13.42 -4.79 -14.35
C ARG A 240 14.27 -6.04 -14.28
#